data_AF-A0A2E0T4A0-F1
#
_entry.id   AF-A0A2E0T4A0-F1
#
_cell.length_a   1.000
_cell.length_b   1.000
_cell.length_c   1.000
_cell.angle_alpha   90.00
_cell.angle_beta   90.00
_cell.angle_gamma   90.00
#
_symmetry.space_group_name_H-M   'P 1'
#
loop_
_entity.id
_entity.type
_entity.pdbx_description
1 polymer ?
#
loop_
_entity_poly.entity_id
_entity_poly.type
_entity_poly.pdbx_seq_one_letter_code
_entity_poly.pdbx_strand_id
1 'polypeptide(L)' 'MTDDEFTDPYGFTGPMPVTSTQRMIPAGEFEPGLSVGQPAPDFELPNHLGETVSFHADRDGSRAALLFYRSAVW' A
#
# COMPACT_ATOMS: atom_id res chain seq x y z
N MET A 1 -6.76 0.12 -28.94
CA MET A 1 -7.14 0.01 -27.53
C MET A 1 -8.65 -0.11 -27.55
N THR A 2 -9.22 -1.23 -27.13
CA THR A 2 -10.68 -1.34 -27.04
C THR A 2 -11.16 -0.38 -25.96
N ASP A 3 -12.23 0.38 -26.23
CA ASP A 3 -12.90 1.28 -25.29
C ASP A 3 -13.70 0.47 -24.25
N ASP A 4 -13.08 -0.55 -23.67
CA ASP A 4 -13.73 -1.40 -22.69
C ASP A 4 -13.80 -0.63 -21.36
N GLU A 5 -14.99 -0.08 -21.09
CA GLU A 5 -15.33 0.51 -19.80
C GLU A 5 -15.83 -0.58 -18.86
N PHE A 6 -15.16 -0.70 -17.70
CA PHE A 6 -15.58 -1.59 -16.63
C PHE A 6 -16.25 -0.76 -15.54
N THR A 7 -17.45 -1.13 -15.12
CA THR A 7 -18.16 -0.49 -13.99
C THR A 7 -18.16 -1.44 -12.80
N ASP A 8 -17.78 -0.95 -11.63
CA ASP A 8 -17.84 -1.74 -10.39
C ASP A 8 -19.27 -1.78 -9.79
N PRO A 9 -19.55 -2.67 -8.82
CA PRO A 9 -20.86 -2.76 -8.16
C PRO A 9 -21.30 -1.49 -7.41
N TYR A 10 -20.43 -0.49 -7.28
CA TYR A 10 -20.68 0.79 -6.61
C TYR A 10 -20.82 1.96 -7.59
N GLY A 11 -20.76 1.69 -8.90
CA GLY A 11 -20.99 2.66 -9.97
C GLY A 11 -19.75 3.39 -10.48
N PHE A 12 -18.53 2.95 -10.13
CA PHE A 12 -17.30 3.58 -10.62
C PHE A 12 -16.85 2.98 -11.97
N THR A 13 -16.83 3.79 -13.01
CA THR A 13 -16.43 3.38 -14.38
C THR A 13 -14.98 3.74 -14.66
N GLY A 14 -14.25 2.87 -15.36
CA GLY A 14 -12.88 3.14 -15.79
C GLY A 14 -12.31 2.09 -16.75
N PRO A 15 -11.15 2.37 -17.37
CA PRO A 15 -10.62 1.59 -18.48
C PRO A 15 -9.94 0.27 -18.05
N MET A 16 -9.89 -0.01 -16.75
CA MET A 16 -9.23 -1.18 -16.19
C MET A 16 -10.26 -2.14 -15.61
N PRO A 17 -10.12 -3.46 -15.86
CA PRO A 17 -10.95 -4.48 -15.25
C PRO A 17 -11.01 -4.33 -13.72
N VAL A 18 -12.17 -4.61 -13.13
CA VAL A 18 -12.38 -4.66 -11.66
C VAL A 18 -11.57 -5.75 -10.95
N THR A 19 -10.85 -6.58 -11.71
CA THR A 19 -9.84 -7.52 -11.21
C THR A 19 -8.47 -6.89 -11.01
N SER A 20 -8.24 -5.67 -11.49
CA SER A 20 -7.00 -4.93 -11.23
C SER A 20 -7.00 -4.42 -9.79
N THR A 21 -5.90 -4.65 -9.08
CA THR A 21 -5.74 -4.23 -7.66
C THR A 21 -5.92 -2.72 -7.43
N GLN A 22 -5.83 -1.87 -8.48
CA GLN A 22 -6.13 -0.43 -8.40
C GLN A 22 -7.64 -0.12 -8.39
N ARG A 23 -8.48 -1.09 -8.76
CA ARG A 23 -9.94 -1.00 -8.89
C ARG A 23 -10.66 -1.93 -7.90
N MET A 24 -9.93 -2.57 -6.98
CA MET A 24 -10.49 -3.49 -6.00
C MET A 24 -10.75 -2.75 -4.68
N ILE A 25 -12.01 -2.67 -4.27
CA ILE A 25 -12.36 -2.42 -2.86
C ILE A 25 -12.15 -3.75 -2.12
N PRO A 26 -11.37 -3.77 -1.03
CA PRO A 26 -11.17 -4.98 -0.23
C PRO A 26 -12.52 -5.61 0.14
N ALA A 27 -12.68 -6.90 -0.11
CA ALA A 27 -13.87 -7.63 0.31
C ALA A 27 -13.76 -7.99 1.80
N GLY A 28 -14.73 -7.56 2.62
CA GLY A 28 -14.80 -7.85 4.06
C GLY A 28 -14.34 -6.69 4.96
N GLU A 29 -14.18 -6.96 6.26
CA GLU A 29 -13.55 -6.01 7.19
C GLU A 29 -12.07 -5.87 6.81
N PHE A 30 -11.75 -4.77 6.15
CA PHE A 30 -10.38 -4.37 5.85
C PHE A 30 -10.01 -3.28 6.84
N GLU A 31 -9.20 -3.62 7.84
CA GLU A 31 -8.66 -2.67 8.80
C GLU A 31 -7.67 -1.75 8.06
N PRO A 32 -8.02 -0.47 7.83
CA PRO A 32 -7.17 0.42 7.06
C PRO A 32 -6.00 0.88 7.92
N GLY A 33 -4.82 0.31 7.65
CA GLY A 33 -3.55 0.85 8.11
C GLY A 33 -3.31 0.77 9.63
N LEU A 34 -2.38 1.60 10.10
CA LEU A 34 -1.93 1.60 11.48
C LEU A 34 -2.82 2.50 12.34
N SER A 35 -3.32 1.97 13.47
CA SER A 35 -4.10 2.76 14.41
C SER A 35 -3.24 3.87 15.04
N VAL A 36 -3.79 5.09 15.10
CA VAL A 36 -3.10 6.22 15.76
C VAL A 36 -2.86 5.90 17.23
N GLY A 37 -1.63 6.17 17.69
CA GLY A 37 -1.22 5.94 19.08
C GLY A 37 -0.78 4.50 19.37
N GLN A 38 -1.00 3.56 18.43
CA GLN A 38 -0.39 2.23 18.52
C GLN A 38 1.03 2.26 17.94
N PRO A 39 1.95 1.43 18.47
CA PRO A 39 3.24 1.20 17.84
C PRO A 39 3.04 0.71 16.41
N ALA A 40 3.83 1.24 15.47
CA ALA A 40 3.93 0.64 14.16
C ALA A 40 4.54 -0.78 14.27
N PRO A 41 4.27 -1.68 13.31
CA PRO A 41 4.85 -3.01 13.28
C PRO A 41 6.36 -2.92 13.12
N ASP A 42 7.06 -3.87 13.72
CA ASP A 42 8.48 -4.03 13.47
C ASP A 42 8.74 -4.68 12.12
N PHE A 43 9.80 -4.24 11.46
CA PHE A 43 10.23 -4.79 10.19
C PHE A 43 11.72 -4.56 9.94
N GLU A 44 12.30 -5.49 9.18
CA GLU A 44 13.64 -5.39 8.63
C GLU A 44 13.56 -5.54 7.12
N LEU A 45 14.03 -4.54 6.38
CA LEU A 45 13.98 -4.51 4.92
C LEU A 45 15.29 -3.96 4.34
N PRO A 46 15.71 -4.43 3.15
CA PRO A 46 16.83 -3.82 2.47
C PRO A 46 16.47 -2.42 1.96
N ASN A 47 17.39 -1.47 2.13
CA ASN A 47 17.31 -0.17 1.47
C ASN A 47 17.74 -0.26 -0.01
N HIS A 48 17.74 0.87 -0.72
CA HIS A 48 18.12 0.94 -2.13
C HIS A 48 19.58 0.60 -2.43
N LEU A 49 20.45 0.56 -1.41
CA LEU A 49 21.84 0.14 -1.50
C LEU A 49 22.03 -1.35 -1.14
N GLY A 50 20.95 -2.05 -0.78
CA GLY A 50 20.97 -3.44 -0.35
C GLY A 50 21.34 -3.64 1.13
N GLU A 51 21.45 -2.57 1.91
CA GLU A 51 21.75 -2.64 3.35
C GLU A 51 20.46 -2.91 4.13
N THR A 52 20.53 -3.81 5.13
CA THR A 52 19.39 -4.08 6.01
C THR A 52 19.13 -2.87 6.92
N VAL A 53 17.88 -2.40 6.92
CA VAL A 53 17.36 -1.38 7.85
C VAL A 53 16.36 -2.05 8.78
N SER A 54 16.57 -1.91 10.09
CA SER A 54 15.66 -2.33 11.15
C SER A 54 14.86 -1.12 11.64
N PHE A 55 13.55 -1.13 11.43
CA PHE A 55 12.72 0.05 11.68
C PHE A 55 12.82 0.56 13.12
N HIS A 56 12.69 -0.33 14.10
CA HIS A 56 12.73 0.06 15.50
C HIS A 56 14.13 0.32 16.03
N ALA A 57 15.15 -0.42 15.58
CA ALA A 57 16.53 -0.21 16.02
C ALA A 57 17.11 1.07 15.42
N ASP A 58 16.97 1.29 14.11
CA ASP A 58 17.63 2.41 13.43
C ASP A 58 16.95 3.75 13.70
N ARG A 59 15.65 3.75 14.04
CA ARG A 59 14.99 4.99 14.48
C ARG A 59 15.43 5.42 15.86
N ASP A 60 15.92 4.51 16.71
CA ASP A 60 16.44 4.77 18.06
C ASP A 60 15.64 5.83 18.86
N GLY A 61 14.32 5.62 18.96
CA GLY A 61 13.42 6.54 19.67
C GLY A 61 13.09 7.86 18.94
N SER A 62 13.73 8.16 17.82
CA SER A 62 13.44 9.32 16.98
C SER A 62 12.12 9.18 16.21
N ARG A 63 11.57 10.33 15.78
CA ARG A 63 10.39 10.39 14.91
C ARG A 63 10.75 9.91 13.51
N ALA A 64 9.87 9.12 12.90
CA ALA A 64 10.03 8.59 11.56
C ALA A 64 8.75 8.81 10.74
N ALA A 65 8.91 8.91 9.41
CA ALA A 65 7.83 8.91 8.45
C ALA A 65 7.89 7.62 7.62
N LEU A 66 6.78 6.88 7.56
CA LEU A 66 6.68 5.65 6.77
C LEU A 66 5.81 5.91 5.54
N LEU A 67 6.38 5.73 4.35
CA LEU A 67 5.69 5.93 3.08
C LEU A 67 5.60 4.60 2.33
N PHE A 68 4.38 4.09 2.18
CA PHE A 68 4.10 3.01 1.26
C PHE A 68 3.91 3.61 -0.14
N TYR A 69 4.90 3.41 -1.00
CA TYR A 69 4.82 3.83 -2.40
C TYR A 69 4.78 2.61 -3.30
N ARG A 70 3.97 2.68 -4.35
CA ARG A 70 3.90 1.64 -5.38
C ARG A 70 4.80 2.08 -6.52
N SER A 71 5.93 1.39 -6.73
CA SER A 71 6.76 1.63 -7.91
C SER A 71 5.97 1.29 -9.18
N ALA A 72 6.28 1.97 -10.28
CA ALA A 72 5.49 2.01 -11.51
C ALA A 72 4.93 0.64 -11.94
N VAL A 73 3.68 0.65 -12.43
CA VAL A 73 3.07 -0.49 -13.10
C VAL A 73 3.73 -0.61 -14.47
N TRP A 74 4.38 -1.74 -14.73
CA TRP A 74 4.85 -2.12 -16.07
C TRP A 74 3.88 -3.13 -16.71
#